data_AF-A0A944ZC72-F1
#
_entry.id   AF-A0A944ZC72-F1
#
_cell.length_a   1.000
_cell.length_b   1.000
_cell.length_c   1.000
_cell.angle_alpha   90.00
_cell.angle_beta   90.00
_cell.angle_gamma   90.00
#
_symmetry.space_group_name_H-M   'P 1'
#
loop_
_entity.id
_entity.type
_entity.pdbx_description
1 polymer ?
#
loop_
_entity_poly.entity_id
_entity_poly.type
_entity_poly.pdbx_seq_one_letter_code
_entity_poly.pdbx_strand_id
1 'polypeptide(L)' 'MPLDQPRFIPAAQAQAMTSESMVLGLSWRGEARAYPLSMMWFHHIANDNVDGWPVLVTY' A
#
# COMPACT_ATOMS: atom_id res chain seq x y z
N MET A 1 7.11 3.94 -13.19
CA MET A 1 8.26 3.27 -12.53
C MET A 1 7.71 2.53 -11.33
N PRO A 2 8.06 1.26 -11.08
CA PRO A 2 7.60 0.52 -9.91
C PRO A 2 7.93 1.24 -8.60
N LEU A 3 7.09 1.08 -7.59
CA LEU A 3 7.38 1.53 -6.23
C LEU A 3 8.07 0.39 -5.48
N ASP A 4 9.37 0.56 -5.22
CA ASP A 4 10.16 -0.41 -4.48
C ASP A 4 10.27 -0.01 -3.01
N GLN A 5 10.09 -0.98 -2.10
CA GLN A 5 10.21 -0.80 -0.65
C GLN A 5 9.37 0.38 -0.12
N PRO A 6 8.03 0.34 -0.31
CA PRO A 6 7.13 1.39 0.15
C PRO A 6 7.27 1.63 1.65
N ARG A 7 7.17 2.90 2.05
CA ARG A 7 7.13 3.28 3.47
C ARG A 7 5.68 3.42 3.91
N PHE A 8 5.37 2.85 5.06
CA PHE A 8 4.03 2.90 5.64
C PHE A 8 4.00 3.81 6.86
N ILE A 9 2.86 4.46 7.02
CA ILE A 9 2.51 5.25 8.19
C ILE A 9 1.20 4.70 8.78
N PRO A 10 0.95 4.87 10.09
CA PRO A 10 -0.33 4.53 10.68
C PRO A 10 -1.47 5.28 9.98
N ALA A 11 -2.64 4.64 9.82
CA ALA A 11 -3.79 5.25 9.16
C ALA A 11 -4.20 6.61 9.77
N ALA A 12 -4.09 6.74 11.10
CA ALA A 12 -4.37 7.99 11.81
C ALA A 12 -3.44 9.16 11.43
N GLN A 13 -2.29 8.89 10.80
CA GLN A 13 -1.33 9.90 10.35
C GLN A 13 -1.43 10.20 8.85
N ALA A 14 -2.31 9.50 8.12
CA ALA A 14 -2.46 9.62 6.67
C ALA A 14 -3.32 10.85 6.28
N GLN A 15 -2.81 12.05 6.56
CA GLN A 15 -3.52 13.33 6.34
C GLN A 15 -3.93 13.60 4.88
N ALA A 16 -3.23 12.98 3.92
CA ALA A 16 -3.53 13.10 2.49
C ALA A 16 -4.69 12.17 2.04
N MET A 17 -5.27 11.39 2.94
CA MET A 17 -6.36 10.46 2.65
C MET A 17 -7.68 10.94 3.27
N THR A 18 -8.77 10.65 2.58
CA THR A 18 -10.14 10.87 3.04
C THR A 18 -10.83 9.52 3.29
N SER A 19 -11.99 9.54 3.94
CA SER A 19 -12.82 8.34 4.14
C SER A 19 -13.30 7.69 2.83
N GLU A 20 -13.27 8.43 1.72
CA GLU A 20 -13.68 7.96 0.39
C GLU A 20 -12.49 7.51 -0.47
N SER A 21 -11.26 7.69 0.02
CA SER A 21 -10.06 7.33 -0.72
C SER A 21 -9.98 5.82 -0.92
N MET A 22 -9.97 5.39 -2.17
CA MET A 22 -9.86 3.98 -2.52
C MET A 22 -8.43 3.46 -2.33
N VAL A 23 -8.33 2.24 -1.83
CA VAL A 23 -7.06 1.55 -1.59
C VAL A 23 -7.16 0.12 -2.10
N LEU A 24 -6.03 -0.43 -2.56
CA LEU A 24 -5.84 -1.87 -2.54
C LEU A 24 -5.53 -2.26 -1.10
N GLY A 25 -6.35 -3.11 -0.51
CA GLY A 25 -6.15 -3.61 0.86
C GLY A 25 -5.46 -4.96 0.85
N LEU A 26 -4.44 -5.13 1.69
CA LEU A 26 -3.80 -6.41 1.96
C LEU A 26 -3.88 -6.69 3.46
N SER A 27 -4.43 -7.85 3.83
CA SER A 27 -4.40 -8.36 5.21
C SER A 27 -3.74 -9.73 5.18
N TRP A 28 -2.58 -9.84 5.82
CA TRP A 28 -1.77 -11.06 5.79
C TRP A 28 -1.00 -11.23 7.10
N ARG A 29 -1.11 -12.41 7.71
CA ARG A 29 -0.35 -12.81 8.93
C ARG A 29 -0.42 -11.78 10.08
N GLY A 30 -1.56 -11.10 10.23
CA GLY A 30 -1.77 -10.10 11.28
C GLY A 30 -1.29 -8.70 10.93
N GLU A 31 -0.66 -8.51 9.77
CA GLU A 31 -0.37 -7.19 9.22
C GLU A 31 -1.42 -6.75 8.20
N ALA A 32 -1.81 -5.49 8.27
CA ALA A 32 -2.68 -4.85 7.31
C ALA A 32 -1.94 -3.70 6.61
N ARG A 33 -2.08 -3.64 5.28
CA ARG A 33 -1.52 -2.59 4.41
C ARG A 33 -2.63 -2.01 3.54
N ALA A 34 -2.53 -0.72 3.27
CA ALA A 34 -3.39 0.00 2.35
C ALA A 34 -2.51 0.73 1.33
N TYR A 35 -2.71 0.43 0.04
CA TYR A 35 -2.00 1.07 -1.07
C TYR A 35 -2.98 2.00 -1.78
N PRO A 36 -2.86 3.33 -1.63
CA PRO A 36 -3.78 4.27 -2.25
C PRO A 36 -3.81 4.11 -3.77
N LEU A 37 -5.01 4.06 -4.36
CA LEU A 37 -5.15 3.96 -5.82
C LEU A 37 -4.52 5.16 -6.53
N SER A 38 -4.52 6.34 -5.92
CA SER A 38 -3.83 7.53 -6.46
C SER A 38 -2.32 7.32 -6.61
N MET A 39 -1.69 6.60 -5.68
CA MET A 39 -0.28 6.24 -5.74
C MET A 39 -0.05 5.10 -6.73
N MET A 40 -0.89 4.06 -6.66
CA MET A 40 -0.82 2.91 -7.54
C MET A 40 -1.06 3.30 -9.00
N TRP A 41 -1.86 4.32 -9.28
CA TRP A 41 -2.06 4.86 -10.63
C TRP A 41 -0.77 5.34 -11.29
N PHE A 42 0.14 5.90 -10.50
CA PHE A 42 1.41 6.40 -11.02
C PHE A 42 2.46 5.29 -11.14
N HIS A 43 2.47 4.34 -10.20
CA HIS A 43 3.51 3.33 -10.10
C HIS A 43 3.14 1.99 -10.76
N HIS A 44 1.84 1.69 -10.89
CA HIS A 44 1.19 0.46 -11.37
C HIS A 44 1.55 -0.84 -10.61
N ILE A 45 2.74 -0.90 -10.03
CA ILE A 45 3.31 -2.03 -9.29
C ILE A 45 3.95 -1.48 -8.02
N ALA A 46 3.68 -2.13 -6.89
CA ALA A 46 4.40 -1.93 -5.64
C ALA A 46 5.03 -3.25 -5.17
N ASN A 47 6.34 -3.23 -4.96
CA ASN A 47 7.11 -4.34 -4.42
C ASN A 47 7.30 -4.14 -2.92
N ASP A 48 6.58 -4.92 -2.12
CA ASP A 48 6.53 -4.80 -0.67
C ASP A 48 7.06 -6.06 0.04
N ASN A 49 7.33 -5.94 1.33
CA ASN A 49 7.63 -7.03 2.22
C ASN A 49 6.69 -6.98 3.45
N VAL A 50 5.85 -8.01 3.60
CA VAL A 50 4.86 -8.11 4.69
C VAL A 50 5.18 -9.32 5.55
N ASP A 51 5.43 -9.10 6.85
CA ASP A 51 5.92 -10.13 7.79
C ASP A 51 7.12 -10.95 7.27
N GLY A 52 8.07 -10.28 6.59
CA GLY A 52 9.24 -10.94 6.00
C GLY A 52 9.02 -11.53 4.60
N TRP A 53 7.78 -11.59 4.12
CA TRP A 53 7.44 -12.21 2.83
C TRP A 53 7.40 -11.18 1.69
N PRO A 54 8.11 -11.41 0.57
CA PRO A 54 8.04 -10.54 -0.58
C PRO A 54 6.66 -10.65 -1.25
N VAL A 55 6.06 -9.51 -1.57
CA VAL A 55 4.75 -9.41 -2.20
C VAL A 55 4.79 -8.39 -3.35
N LEU A 56 4.16 -8.74 -4.47
CA LEU A 56 3.94 -7.82 -5.58
C LEU A 56 2.46 -7.44 -5.59
N VAL A 57 2.18 -6.14 -5.45
CA VAL A 57 0.83 -5.58 -5.45
C VAL A 57 0.61 -4.82 -6.76
N THR A 58 -0.49 -5.12 -7.44
CA THR A 58 -0.88 -4.53 -8.73
C THR A 58 -2.40 -4.60 -8.92
N TYR A 59 -2.93 -3.95 -9.95
CA TYR A 59 -4.36 -3.91 -10.30
C TYR A 59 -4.57 -3.86 -11.81
#